data_AF-A0A1M5PKH8-F1
#
_entry.id   AF-A0A1M5PKH8-F1
#
_cell.length_a   1.000
_cell.length_b   1.000
_cell.length_c   1.000
_cell.angle_alpha   90.00
_cell.angle_beta   90.00
_cell.angle_gamma   90.00
#
_symmetry.space_group_name_H-M   'P 1'
#
loop_
_entity.id
_entity.type
_entity.pdbx_description
1 polymer ?
#
loop_
_entity_poly.entity_id
_entity_poly.type
_entity_poly.pdbx_seq_one_letter_code
_entity_poly.pdbx_strand_id
1 'polypeptide(L)' 'MSNENKLQYVKALIKAGVTRELVLKITSISGYQYSQIRRELAA' A
#
# COMPACT_ATOMS: atom_id res chain seq x y z
N MET A 1 5.71 -6.93 13.48
CA MET A 1 4.69 -5.94 13.06
C MET A 1 3.38 -6.68 12.85
N SER A 2 2.31 -6.30 13.54
CA SER A 2 0.97 -6.83 13.24
C SER A 2 0.61 -6.48 11.79
N ASN A 3 -0.11 -7.38 11.10
CA ASN A 3 -0.54 -7.17 9.70
C ASN A 3 -1.26 -5.82 9.49
N GLU A 4 -1.95 -5.35 10.52
CA GLU A 4 -2.66 -4.07 10.54
C GLU A 4 -1.71 -2.86 10.41
N ASN A 5 -0.55 -2.89 11.09
CA ASN A 5 0.45 -1.82 10.97
C ASN A 5 1.06 -1.76 9.56
N LYS A 6 1.23 -2.91 8.92
CA LYS A 6 1.72 -2.99 7.54
C LYS A 6 0.70 -2.40 6.55
N LEU A 7 -0.58 -2.69 6.75
CA LEU A 7 -1.67 -2.13 5.93
C LEU A 7 -1.74 -0.60 6.07
N GLN A 8 -1.70 -0.08 7.30
CA GLN A 8 -1.71 1.36 7.56
C GLN A 8 -0.50 2.05 6.94
N TYR A 9 0.68 1.43 7.03
CA TYR A 9 1.89 1.95 6.39
C TYR A 9 1.77 2.03 4.86
N VAL A 10 1.27 0.98 4.21
CA VAL A 10 1.00 1.01 2.76
C VAL A 10 -0.01 2.10 2.39
N LYS A 11 -1.10 2.23 3.16
CA LYS A 11 -2.11 3.27 2.95
C LYS A 11 -1.51 4.68 3.03
N ALA A 12 -0.63 4.93 4.00
CA ALA A 12 0.07 6.20 4.15
C ALA A 12 0.97 6.50 2.93
N LEU A 13 1.73 5.51 2.45
CA LEU A 13 2.58 5.68 1.26
C LEU A 13 1.78 6.00 0.00
N ILE A 14 0.66 5.32 -0.21
CA ILE A 14 -0.22 5.58 -1.36
C ILE A 14 -0.80 7.00 -1.28
N LYS A 15 -1.29 7.42 -0.11
CA LYS A 15 -1.81 8.79 0.11
C LYS A 15 -0.73 9.86 -0.08
N ALA A 16 0.51 9.56 0.25
CA ALA A 16 1.66 10.44 0.04
C ALA A 16 2.11 10.54 -1.43
N GLY A 17 1.46 9.81 -2.36
CA GLY A 17 1.79 9.85 -3.78
C GLY A 17 3.03 9.04 -4.16
N VAL A 18 3.49 8.14 -3.28
CA VAL A 18 4.64 7.27 -3.57
C VAL A 18 4.33 6.38 -4.77
N THR A 19 5.29 6.25 -5.69
CA THR A 19 5.10 5.45 -6.91
C THR A 19 4.82 3.99 -6.57
N ARG A 20 3.98 3.34 -7.37
CA ARG A 20 3.62 1.93 -7.20
C ARG A 20 4.86 1.03 -7.08
N GLU A 21 5.85 1.23 -7.94
CA GLU A 21 7.08 0.43 -7.95
C GLU A 21 7.82 0.51 -6.61
N LEU A 22 7.97 1.73 -6.06
CA LEU A 22 8.64 1.93 -4.78
C LEU A 22 7.83 1.34 -3.62
N VAL A 23 6.50 1.51 -3.61
CA VAL A 23 5.63 0.88 -2.59
C VAL A 23 5.77 -0.63 -2.60
N LEU A 24 5.74 -1.27 -3.77
CA LEU A 24 5.89 -2.72 -3.89
C LEU A 24 7.27 -3.18 -3.39
N LYS A 25 8.32 -2.41 -3.68
CA LYS A 25 9.70 -2.72 -3.27
C LYS A 25 9.92 -2.61 -1.76
N ILE A 26 9.36 -1.59 -1.11
CA ILE A 26 9.59 -1.34 0.33
C ILE A 26 8.61 -2.08 1.25
N THR A 27 7.43 -2.43 0.75
CA THR A 27 6.40 -3.11 1.56
C THR A 27 6.28 -4.60 1.27
N SER A 28 6.91 -5.10 0.20
CA SER A 28 6.83 -6.49 -0.25
C SER A 28 5.39 -7.01 -0.37
N ILE A 29 4.44 -6.14 -0.72
CA ILE A 29 3.07 -6.53 -1.06
C ILE A 29 2.99 -6.89 -2.55
N SER A 30 2.00 -7.69 -2.93
CA SER A 30 1.76 -7.99 -4.34
C SER A 30 1.11 -6.81 -5.08
N GLY A 31 1.27 -6.77 -6.40
CA GLY A 31 0.57 -5.79 -7.24
C GLY A 31 -0.96 -5.87 -7.12
N TYR A 32 -1.50 -7.05 -6.81
CA TYR A 32 -2.91 -7.26 -6.54
C TYR A 32 -3.33 -6.58 -5.23
N GLN A 33 -2.59 -6.80 -4.14
CA GLN A 33 -2.84 -6.16 -2.85
C GLN A 33 -2.78 -4.63 -2.95
N TYR A 34 -1.78 -4.08 -3.65
CA TYR A 34 -1.71 -2.65 -3.92
C TYR A 34 -2.98 -2.13 -4.61
N SER A 35 -3.47 -2.84 -5.62
CA SER A 35 -4.68 -2.45 -6.36
C SER A 35 -5.96 -2.54 -5.52
N GLN A 36 -6.06 -3.51 -4.61
CA GLN A 36 -7.16 -3.57 -3.64
C GLN A 36 -7.13 -2.37 -2.68
N ILE A 37 -5.99 -2.11 -2.05
CA ILE A 37 -5.82 -1.00 -1.11
C ILE A 37 -6.10 0.34 -1.78
N ARG A 38 -5.61 0.54 -3.00
CA ARG A 38 -5.86 1.77 -3.76
C ARG A 38 -7.34 1.96 -4.11
N ARG A 39 -8.08 0.88 -4.37
CA ARG A 39 -9.55 0.94 -4.56
C ARG A 39 -10.26 1.29 -3.26
N GLU A 40 -9.88 0.68 -2.14
CA GLU A 40 -10.43 1.03 -0.82
C GLU A 40 -10.20 2.49 -0.43
N LEU A 41 -9.08 3.08 -0.84
CA LEU A 41 -8.76 4.49 -0.56
C LEU A 41 -9.50 5.48 -1.47
N ALA A 42 -10.03 5.02 -2.60
CA ALA A 42 -10.75 5.84 -3.57
C ALA A 42 -12.28 5.75 -3.43
N ALA A 43 -12.77 4.79 -2.63
CA ALA A 43 -14.16 4.64 -2.23
C ALA A 43 -14.45 5.51 -1.00
#